data_AF-A0A7G9RWZ0-F1
#
_entry.id   AF-A0A7G9RWZ0-F1
#
_cell.length_a   1.000
_cell.length_b   1.000
_cell.length_c   1.000
_cell.angle_alpha   90.00
_cell.angle_beta   90.00
_cell.angle_gamma   90.00
#
_symmetry.space_group_name_H-M   'P 1'
#
loop_
_entity.id
_entity.type
_entity.pdbx_description
1 polymer ?
#
loop_
_entity_poly.entity_id
_entity_poly.type
_entity_poly.pdbx_seq_one_letter_code
_entity_poly.pdbx_strand_id
1 'polypeptide(L)' 'MFKYRKKKLLTEEEIDAKFKDVELEKNDTKAMIIAALITFLPVMVMLMVIFYGAIWLIFMR' A
#
# COMPACT_ATOMS: atom_id res chain seq x y z
N MET A 1 -18.83 24.83 2.96
CA MET A 1 -18.19 24.85 1.63
C MET A 1 -16.77 24.29 1.78
N PHE A 2 -16.54 22.99 1.54
CA PHE A 2 -15.22 22.37 1.70
C PHE A 2 -14.33 22.72 0.51
N LYS A 3 -13.33 23.60 0.73
CA LYS A 3 -12.31 23.93 -0.28
C LYS A 3 -11.30 22.78 -0.37
N TYR A 4 -11.47 21.88 -1.31
CA TYR A 4 -10.45 20.90 -1.67
C TYR A 4 -9.28 21.61 -2.35
N ARG A 5 -8.17 21.82 -1.62
CA ARG A 5 -6.90 22.19 -2.24
C ARG A 5 -6.38 20.96 -3.00
N LYS A 6 -6.52 20.93 -4.32
CA LYS A 6 -5.76 19.99 -5.15
C LYS A 6 -4.29 20.36 -5.02
N LYS A 7 -3.51 19.58 -4.25
CA LYS A 7 -2.05 19.66 -4.31
C LYS A 7 -1.65 19.33 -5.74
N LYS A 8 -0.85 20.21 -6.36
CA LYS A 8 -0.28 19.98 -7.68
C LYS A 8 0.65 18.75 -7.58
N LEU A 9 0.52 17.81 -8.50
CA LEU A 9 1.49 16.71 -8.62
C LEU A 9 2.84 17.31 -9.00
N LEU A 10 3.92 16.75 -8.45
CA LEU A 10 5.29 17.17 -8.78
C LEU A 10 5.58 16.81 -10.24
N THR A 11 6.33 17.67 -10.93
CA THR A 11 6.86 17.35 -12.27
C THR A 11 8.01 16.35 -12.17
N GLU A 12 8.37 15.68 -13.28
CA GLU A 12 9.51 14.75 -13.29
C GLU A 12 10.81 15.42 -12.82
N GLU A 13 11.05 16.66 -13.23
CA GLU A 13 12.22 17.46 -12.81
C GLU A 13 12.23 17.71 -11.29
N GLU A 14 11.07 17.97 -10.69
CA GLU A 14 10.94 18.19 -9.25
C GLU A 14 11.09 16.88 -8.45
N ILE A 15 10.71 15.74 -9.04
CA ILE A 15 10.92 14.41 -8.46
C ILE A 15 12.41 14.08 -8.51
N ASP A 16 13.04 14.20 -9.67
CA ASP A 16 14.45 13.86 -9.86
C ASP A 16 15.36 14.74 -8.97
N ALA A 17 15.09 16.04 -8.89
CA ALA A 17 15.78 16.95 -7.98
C ALA A 17 15.59 16.58 -6.49
N LYS A 18 14.44 16.03 -6.11
CA LYS A 18 14.16 15.61 -4.72
C LYS A 18 14.83 14.30 -4.32
N PHE A 19 14.97 13.38 -5.26
CA PHE A 19 15.53 12.04 -5.01
C PHE A 19 16.98 11.91 -5.50
N LYS A 20 17.57 12.98 -6.01
CA LYS A 20 18.95 13.03 -6.50
C LYS A 20 20.00 12.52 -5.50
N ASP A 21 19.77 12.80 -4.22
CA ASP A 21 20.69 12.42 -3.13
C ASP A 21 20.34 11.06 -2.51
N VAL A 22 19.34 10.35 -3.05
CA VAL A 22 18.89 9.04 -2.57
C VAL A 22 19.52 7.95 -3.44
N GLU A 23 20.62 7.38 -2.96
CA GLU A 23 21.19 6.17 -3.56
C GLU A 23 20.33 4.97 -3.17
N LEU A 24 19.52 4.46 -4.10
CA LEU A 24 18.72 3.25 -3.88
C LEU A 24 19.62 2.02 -3.98
N GLU A 25 19.84 1.33 -2.86
CA GLU A 25 20.58 0.07 -2.88
C GLU A 25 19.71 -1.05 -3.48
N LYS A 26 20.35 -2.01 -4.16
CA LYS A 26 19.66 -3.14 -4.80
C LYS A 26 18.83 -3.99 -3.82
N ASN A 27 19.17 -3.95 -2.54
CA ASN A 27 18.45 -4.65 -1.48
C ASN A 27 17.29 -3.85 -0.89
N ASP A 28 17.27 -2.52 -1.01
CA ASP A 28 16.18 -1.68 -0.51
C ASP A 28 14.86 -2.00 -1.21
N THR A 29 14.92 -2.27 -2.52
CA THR A 29 13.74 -2.73 -3.27
C THR A 29 13.16 -4.01 -2.68
N LYS A 30 13.99 -4.97 -2.30
CA LYS A 30 13.52 -6.22 -1.67
C LYS A 30 12.94 -5.95 -0.28
N ALA A 31 13.60 -5.09 0.50
CA ALA A 31 13.12 -4.70 1.82
C ALA A 31 11.76 -3.99 1.75
N MET A 32 11.56 -3.08 0.80
CA MET A 32 10.28 -2.39 0.57
C MET A 32 9.18 -3.37 0.15
N ILE A 33 9.49 -4.34 -0.73
CA ILE A 33 8.53 -5.37 -1.12
C ILE A 33 8.12 -6.21 0.09
N ILE A 34 9.09 -6.65 0.90
CA ILE A 34 8.82 -7.42 2.12
C ILE A 34 7.98 -6.59 3.11
N ALA A 35 8.31 -5.32 3.30
CA ALA A 35 7.55 -4.41 4.17
C ALA A 35 6.10 -4.24 3.69
N ALA A 36 5.88 -4.12 2.39
CA ALA A 36 4.55 -4.06 1.81
C ALA A 36 3.78 -5.36 2.07
N LEU A 37 4.40 -6.52 1.86
CA LEU A 37 3.78 -7.82 2.11
C LEU A 37 3.41 -8.00 3.58
N ILE A 38 4.32 -7.69 4.52
CA ILE A 38 4.05 -7.79 5.96
C ILE A 38 2.88 -6.87 6.37
N THR A 39 2.72 -5.72 5.71
CA THR A 39 1.65 -4.77 6.03
C THR A 39 0.30 -5.20 5.44
N PHE A 40 0.27 -5.61 4.18
CA PHE A 40 -0.99 -5.90 3.47
C PHE A 40 -1.53 -7.31 3.72
N LEU A 41 -0.65 -8.31 3.84
CA LEU A 41 -1.04 -9.71 3.89
C LEU A 41 -1.91 -10.05 5.13
N PRO A 42 -1.60 -9.57 6.35
CA PRO A 42 -2.43 -9.88 7.53
C PRO A 42 -3.85 -9.33 7.41
N VAL A 43 -4.00 -8.13 6.86
CA VAL A 43 -5.31 -7.50 6.66
C VAL A 43 -6.11 -8.25 5.60
N MET A 44 -5.48 -8.62 4.47
CA MET A 44 -6.13 -9.45 3.45
C MET A 44 -6.61 -10.79 4.02
N VAL A 45 -5.76 -11.48 4.78
CA VAL A 45 -6.11 -12.77 5.40
C VAL A 45 -7.28 -12.60 6.36
N MET A 46 -7.26 -11.56 7.20
CA MET A 46 -8.35 -11.26 8.13
C MET A 46 -9.68 -11.06 7.38
N LEU A 47 -9.68 -10.28 6.30
CA LEU A 47 -10.87 -10.06 5.47
C LEU A 47 -11.36 -11.37 4.84
N MET A 48 -10.44 -12.20 4.33
CA MET A 48 -10.80 -13.52 3.79
C MET A 48 -11.48 -14.41 4.83
N VAL A 49 -10.95 -14.44 6.07
CA VAL A 49 -11.54 -15.20 7.18
C VAL A 49 -12.93 -14.68 7.52
N ILE A 50 -13.12 -13.35 7.55
CA ILE A 50 -14.43 -12.74 7.81
C ILE A 50 -15.45 -13.15 6.73
N PHE A 51 -15.08 -13.03 5.45
CA PHE A 51 -15.97 -13.40 4.35
C PHE A 51 -16.28 -14.88 4.35
N TYR A 52 -15.27 -15.73 4.52
CA TYR A 52 -15.46 -17.18 4.61
C TYR A 52 -16.37 -17.55 5.79
N GLY A 53 -16.15 -16.96 6.97
CA GLY A 53 -16.99 -17.16 8.14
C GLY A 53 -18.43 -16.71 7.94
N ALA A 54 -18.64 -15.56 7.29
CA ALA A 54 -19.97 -15.06 6.96
C ALA A 54 -20.71 -16.00 5.98
N ILE A 55 -20.03 -16.45 4.91
CA ILE A 55 -20.59 -17.40 3.95
C ILE A 55 -20.93 -18.72 4.65
N TRP A 56 -20.01 -19.24 5.48
CA TRP A 56 -20.22 -20.48 6.21
C TRP A 56 -21.43 -20.41 7.13
N LEU A 57 -21.59 -19.31 7.89
CA LEU A 57 -22.73 -19.10 8.78
C LEU A 57 -24.08 -18.99 8.05
N ILE A 58 -24.10 -18.44 6.83
CA ILE A 58 -25.35 -18.23 6.07
C ILE A 58 -25.74 -19.46 5.24
N PHE A 59 -24.77 -20.13 4.64
CA PHE A 59 -25.03 -21.16 3.61
C PHE A 59 -24.73 -22.60 4.05
N MET A 60 -23.86 -22.82 5.03
CA MET A 60 -23.44 -24.17 5.47
C MET A 60 -23.81 -24.48 6.92
N ARG A 61 -24.51 -23.58 7.61
CA ARG A 61 -25.14 -23.84 8.89
C ARG A 61 -26.56 -24.37 8.71
#